data_AF-A0A256CUL0-F1
#
_entry.id   AF-A0A256CUL0-F1
#
_cell.length_a   1.000
_cell.length_b   1.000
_cell.length_c   1.000
_cell.angle_alpha   90.00
_cell.angle_beta   90.00
_cell.angle_gamma   90.00
#
_symmetry.space_group_name_H-M   'P 1'
#
loop_
_entity.id
_entity.type
_entity.pdbx_description
1 polymer ?
#
loop_
_entity_poly.entity_id
_entity_poly.type
_entity_poly.pdbx_seq_one_letter_code
_entity_poly.pdbx_strand_id
1 'polypeptide(L)'
;MVRGFMELKVDDQTVFHLYQEIGKSSAFSEVALFKEAGKIKLNNDKIAAFLPAKEIDDLCKKLQNLGVEALLNYRLYLYRKEYGEAKPFLKIVDVEYDLENDSEESQKSEIISRALQHLIDFNLYQMILDDPSHATFNILRETLFTIEDYCLQIEHTISLRAPAQKSSKEDELQLKLIEDEKMMRRYYDELHLITDLAIKELKKRS
;
A
#
# COMPACT_ATOMS: atom_id res chain seq x y z
N MET A 1 21.62 -22.14 -17.59
CA MET A 1 20.17 -22.37 -17.49
C MET A 1 19.58 -21.02 -17.09
N VAL A 2 18.81 -20.39 -17.99
CA VAL A 2 18.35 -18.99 -17.93
C VAL A 2 17.13 -18.89 -16.99
N ARG A 3 17.07 -17.86 -16.13
CA ARG A 3 16.07 -17.64 -15.06
C ARG A 3 15.21 -16.39 -15.37
N GLY A 4 13.92 -16.40 -15.03
CA GLY A 4 12.90 -15.40 -15.42
C GLY A 4 12.47 -14.44 -14.30
N PHE A 5 11.68 -13.42 -14.63
CA PHE A 5 11.32 -12.29 -13.76
C PHE A 5 9.81 -12.17 -13.56
N MET A 6 9.38 -11.76 -12.36
CA MET A 6 8.02 -11.25 -12.15
C MET A 6 7.94 -9.80 -12.65
N GLU A 7 7.09 -9.54 -13.64
CA GLU A 7 6.91 -8.20 -14.21
C GLU A 7 5.47 -7.71 -14.05
N LEU A 8 5.29 -6.62 -13.28
CA LEU A 8 4.07 -5.81 -13.36
C LEU A 8 4.18 -4.94 -14.61
N LYS A 9 3.17 -4.99 -15.47
CA LYS A 9 3.11 -4.23 -16.71
C LYS A 9 1.89 -3.32 -16.67
N VAL A 10 2.03 -2.13 -17.24
CA VAL A 10 0.94 -1.17 -17.38
C VAL A 10 0.67 -1.04 -18.87
N ASP A 11 -0.60 -0.95 -19.22
CA ASP A 11 -1.04 -0.73 -20.59
C ASP A 11 -0.85 0.74 -21.00
N ASP A 12 -0.36 0.99 -22.22
CA ASP A 12 0.04 2.32 -22.75
C ASP A 12 1.23 2.98 -22.01
N GLN A 13 2.09 3.64 -22.78
CA GLN A 13 3.26 4.36 -22.27
C GLN A 13 2.88 5.52 -21.34
N THR A 14 1.76 6.20 -21.61
CA THR A 14 1.33 7.37 -20.85
C THR A 14 0.86 7.00 -19.45
N VAL A 15 0.08 5.92 -19.33
CA VAL A 15 -0.38 5.38 -18.05
C VAL A 15 0.80 4.83 -17.26
N PHE A 16 1.75 4.17 -17.95
CA PHE A 16 2.97 3.71 -17.30
C PHE A 16 3.76 4.87 -16.66
N HIS A 17 3.92 5.99 -17.37
CA HIS A 17 4.58 7.17 -16.83
C HIS A 17 3.83 7.78 -15.64
N LEU A 18 2.49 7.75 -15.64
CA LEU A 18 1.69 8.15 -14.48
C LEU A 18 2.06 7.31 -13.24
N TYR A 19 2.08 5.98 -13.36
CA TYR A 19 2.45 5.12 -12.24
C TYR A 19 3.89 5.34 -11.79
N GLN A 20 4.83 5.60 -12.70
CA GLN A 20 6.19 5.96 -12.32
C GLN A 20 6.24 7.25 -11.47
N GLU A 21 5.46 8.26 -11.86
CA GLU A 21 5.40 9.54 -11.15
C GLU A 21 4.76 9.42 -9.76
N ILE A 22 3.82 8.50 -9.59
CA ILE A 22 3.25 8.17 -8.27
C ILE A 22 4.28 7.37 -7.45
N GLY A 23 4.86 6.32 -8.03
CA GLY A 23 5.72 5.35 -7.34
C GLY A 23 7.11 5.86 -6.95
N LYS A 24 7.56 7.01 -7.45
CA LYS A 24 8.87 7.59 -7.06
C LYS A 24 8.90 8.17 -5.64
N SER A 25 7.74 8.50 -5.08
CA SER A 25 7.64 9.09 -3.74
C SER A 25 7.74 8.02 -2.63
N SER A 26 8.25 8.42 -1.47
CA SER A 26 8.33 7.57 -0.27
C SER A 26 6.98 7.40 0.43
N ALA A 27 6.10 8.40 0.34
CA ALA A 27 4.76 8.40 0.94
C ALA A 27 3.70 8.99 -0.02
N PHE A 28 2.46 8.54 0.08
CA PHE A 28 1.34 9.03 -0.75
C PHE A 28 1.12 10.54 -0.57
N SER A 29 1.31 11.03 0.66
CA SER A 29 1.20 12.45 1.01
C SER A 29 2.28 13.30 0.38
N GLU A 30 3.34 12.69 -0.17
CA GLU A 30 4.43 13.37 -0.87
C GLU A 30 4.25 13.42 -2.40
N VAL A 31 3.38 12.57 -2.95
CA VAL A 31 3.13 12.44 -4.39
C VAL A 31 2.65 13.78 -4.96
N ALA A 32 3.36 14.27 -5.96
CA ALA A 32 3.10 15.57 -6.57
C ALA A 32 1.69 15.68 -7.19
N LEU A 33 1.17 14.55 -7.67
CA LEU A 33 -0.17 14.40 -8.26
C LEU A 33 -1.29 14.41 -7.20
N PHE A 34 -0.96 14.15 -5.93
CA PHE A 34 -1.91 14.18 -4.80
C PHE A 34 -1.74 15.45 -3.95
N LYS A 35 -1.09 16.48 -4.49
CA LYS A 35 -0.87 17.77 -3.83
C LYS A 35 -1.43 18.92 -4.64
N GLU A 36 -2.54 19.49 -4.17
CA GLU A 36 -3.18 20.66 -4.76
C GLU A 36 -3.20 21.80 -3.74
N ALA A 37 -2.61 22.94 -4.08
CA ALA A 37 -2.57 24.15 -3.22
C ALA A 37 -2.14 23.89 -1.75
N GLY A 38 -1.20 22.96 -1.54
CA GLY A 38 -0.70 22.60 -0.20
C GLY A 38 -1.61 21.64 0.59
N LYS A 39 -2.67 21.10 -0.03
CA LYS A 39 -3.56 20.08 0.55
C LYS A 39 -3.37 18.74 -0.16
N ILE A 40 -3.67 17.65 0.55
CA ILE A 40 -3.69 16.30 -0.02
C ILE A 40 -5.00 16.13 -0.79
N LYS A 41 -4.94 16.36 -2.09
CA LYS A 41 -6.05 16.30 -3.04
C LYS A 41 -5.51 16.10 -4.45
N LEU A 42 -6.33 15.49 -5.30
CA LEU A 42 -6.02 15.25 -6.70
C LEU A 42 -5.65 16.58 -7.40
N ASN A 43 -4.45 16.65 -7.96
CA ASN A 43 -3.96 17.80 -8.70
C ASN A 43 -4.28 17.63 -10.19
N ASN A 44 -5.45 18.13 -10.59
CA ASN A 44 -5.98 17.95 -11.94
C ASN A 44 -5.05 18.49 -13.03
N ASP A 45 -4.37 19.62 -12.79
CA ASP A 45 -3.45 20.22 -13.77
C ASP A 45 -2.25 19.31 -14.05
N LYS A 46 -1.70 18.67 -13.01
CA LYS A 46 -0.57 17.74 -13.18
C LYS A 46 -0.99 16.41 -13.75
N ILE A 47 -2.19 15.93 -13.40
CA ILE A 47 -2.72 14.67 -13.90
C ILE A 47 -3.08 14.76 -15.38
N ALA A 48 -3.62 15.90 -15.82
CA ALA A 48 -3.97 16.16 -17.22
C ALA A 48 -2.79 16.05 -18.18
N ALA A 49 -1.54 16.08 -17.69
CA ALA A 49 -0.35 15.80 -18.48
C ALA A 49 -0.18 14.32 -18.86
N PHE A 50 -0.88 13.42 -18.16
CA PHE A 50 -0.83 11.97 -18.39
C PHE A 50 -2.19 11.48 -18.90
N LEU A 51 -3.25 11.62 -18.10
CA LEU A 51 -4.58 11.13 -18.45
C LEU A 51 -5.62 12.23 -18.27
N PRO A 52 -6.74 12.19 -19.02
CA PRO A 52 -7.87 13.07 -18.74
C PRO A 52 -8.26 13.00 -17.26
N ALA A 53 -8.39 14.14 -16.59
CA ALA A 53 -8.69 14.18 -15.15
C ALA A 53 -9.92 13.36 -14.77
N LYS A 54 -10.92 13.30 -15.67
CA LYS A 54 -12.12 12.47 -15.52
C LYS A 54 -11.81 10.98 -15.38
N GLU A 55 -10.83 10.44 -16.10
CA GLU A 55 -10.48 9.02 -16.03
C GLU A 55 -9.84 8.67 -14.69
N ILE A 56 -9.01 9.56 -14.14
CA ILE A 56 -8.45 9.39 -12.79
C ILE A 56 -9.52 9.56 -11.71
N ASP A 57 -10.43 10.51 -11.86
CA ASP A 57 -11.58 10.63 -10.96
C ASP A 57 -12.45 9.37 -10.99
N ASP A 58 -12.71 8.83 -12.17
CA ASP A 58 -13.49 7.60 -12.33
C ASP A 58 -12.75 6.38 -11.77
N LEU A 59 -11.41 6.33 -11.89
CA LEU A 59 -10.59 5.33 -11.21
C LEU A 59 -10.68 5.44 -9.68
N CYS A 60 -10.52 6.65 -9.12
CA CYS A 60 -10.64 6.87 -7.67
C CYS A 60 -12.02 6.43 -7.18
N LYS A 61 -13.10 6.80 -7.88
CA LYS A 61 -14.46 6.35 -7.54
C LYS A 61 -14.60 4.82 -7.59
N LYS A 62 -14.07 4.17 -8.63
CA LYS A 62 -14.08 2.70 -8.71
C LYS A 62 -13.37 2.07 -7.51
N LEU A 63 -12.22 2.62 -7.11
CA LEU A 63 -11.47 2.16 -5.94
C LEU A 63 -12.26 2.38 -4.65
N GLN A 64 -12.84 3.57 -4.44
CA GLN A 64 -13.68 3.85 -3.27
C GLN A 64 -14.91 2.94 -3.18
N ASN A 65 -15.50 2.59 -4.33
CA ASN A 65 -16.65 1.67 -4.41
C ASN A 65 -16.30 0.23 -4.02
N LEU A 66 -15.01 -0.16 -3.99
CA LEU A 66 -14.61 -1.47 -3.45
C LEU A 66 -14.85 -1.56 -1.94
N GLY A 67 -14.88 -0.41 -1.25
CA GLY A 67 -14.98 -0.35 0.20
C GLY A 67 -13.63 -0.46 0.89
N VAL A 68 -13.62 0.01 2.15
CA VAL A 68 -12.41 0.19 2.96
C VAL A 68 -11.68 -1.13 3.23
N GLU A 69 -12.43 -2.17 3.62
CA GLU A 69 -11.86 -3.49 3.95
C GLU A 69 -11.17 -4.13 2.74
N ALA A 70 -11.80 -4.06 1.56
CA ALA A 70 -11.22 -4.59 0.33
C ALA A 70 -9.93 -3.85 -0.03
N LEU A 71 -9.92 -2.52 0.06
CA LEU A 71 -8.72 -1.72 -0.18
C LEU A 71 -7.59 -2.07 0.80
N LEU A 72 -7.89 -2.26 2.09
CA LEU A 72 -6.89 -2.67 3.09
C LEU A 72 -6.32 -4.05 2.79
N ASN A 73 -7.16 -5.01 2.39
CA ASN A 73 -6.71 -6.34 1.99
C ASN A 73 -5.80 -6.28 0.76
N TYR A 74 -6.20 -5.55 -0.28
CA TYR A 74 -5.35 -5.38 -1.47
C TYR A 74 -4.04 -4.67 -1.15
N ARG A 75 -4.06 -3.67 -0.26
CA ARG A 75 -2.85 -3.02 0.23
C ARG A 75 -1.90 -4.02 0.87
N LEU A 76 -2.41 -4.90 1.74
CA LEU A 76 -1.62 -5.95 2.39
C LEU A 76 -1.06 -6.96 1.39
N TYR A 77 -1.87 -7.40 0.42
CA TYR A 77 -1.41 -8.32 -0.63
C TYR A 77 -0.30 -7.71 -1.47
N LEU A 78 -0.44 -6.45 -1.89
CA LEU A 78 0.63 -5.74 -2.61
C LEU A 78 1.89 -5.60 -1.76
N TYR A 79 1.74 -5.27 -0.48
CA TYR A 79 2.86 -5.14 0.45
C TYR A 79 3.61 -6.45 0.65
N ARG A 80 2.89 -7.57 0.76
CA ARG A 80 3.45 -8.94 0.86
C ARG A 80 3.87 -9.54 -0.48
N LYS A 81 3.69 -8.80 -1.58
CA LYS A 81 3.95 -9.27 -2.95
C LYS A 81 3.10 -10.49 -3.36
N GLU A 82 1.93 -10.62 -2.75
CA GLU A 82 0.90 -11.62 -3.07
C GLU A 82 0.02 -11.13 -4.24
N TYR A 83 0.65 -10.76 -5.35
CA TYR A 83 -0.01 -10.13 -6.49
C TYR A 83 -1.09 -11.01 -7.14
N GLY A 84 -1.03 -12.33 -6.92
CA GLY A 84 -2.09 -13.27 -7.29
C GLY A 84 -3.41 -12.98 -6.58
N GLU A 85 -3.38 -12.64 -5.30
CA GLU A 85 -4.54 -12.27 -4.49
C GLU A 85 -5.03 -10.85 -4.82
N ALA A 86 -4.11 -9.98 -5.27
CA ALA A 86 -4.43 -8.62 -5.73
C ALA A 86 -5.02 -8.56 -7.15
N LYS A 87 -5.16 -9.68 -7.88
CA LYS A 87 -5.66 -9.71 -9.27
C LYS A 87 -6.93 -8.89 -9.53
N PRO A 88 -7.99 -8.94 -8.68
CA PRO A 88 -9.18 -8.14 -8.92
C PRO A 88 -8.89 -6.63 -8.89
N PHE A 89 -8.04 -6.19 -7.95
CA PHE A 89 -7.58 -4.81 -7.88
C PHE A 89 -6.73 -4.44 -9.11
N LEU A 90 -5.77 -5.28 -9.50
CA LEU A 90 -4.89 -5.06 -10.66
C LEU A 90 -5.69 -4.84 -11.96
N LYS A 91 -6.79 -5.57 -12.14
CA LYS A 91 -7.71 -5.37 -13.28
C LYS A 91 -8.43 -4.02 -13.26
N ILE A 92 -8.70 -3.46 -12.08
CA ILE A 92 -9.37 -2.15 -11.97
C ILE A 92 -8.42 -1.02 -12.34
N VAL A 93 -7.13 -1.17 -12.00
CA VAL A 93 -6.06 -0.20 -12.24
C VAL A 93 -5.34 -0.42 -13.57
N ASP A 94 -5.80 -1.33 -14.42
CA ASP A 94 -5.20 -1.61 -15.74
C ASP A 94 -3.71 -2.00 -15.65
N VAL A 95 -3.41 -2.87 -14.67
CA VAL A 95 -2.08 -3.45 -14.47
C VAL A 95 -2.14 -4.94 -14.75
N GLU A 96 -1.33 -5.39 -15.70
CA GLU A 96 -1.11 -6.80 -15.97
C GLU A 96 -0.08 -7.37 -15.00
N TYR A 97 -0.39 -8.57 -14.50
CA TYR A 97 0.52 -9.36 -13.69
C TYR A 97 0.79 -10.67 -14.40
N ASP A 98 2.05 -10.85 -14.81
CA ASP A 98 2.52 -12.06 -15.46
C ASP A 98 3.36 -12.91 -14.48
N LEU A 99 3.06 -14.21 -14.45
CA LEU A 99 3.69 -15.21 -13.59
C LEU A 99 4.67 -16.04 -14.44
N GLU A 100 5.82 -15.46 -14.76
CA GLU A 100 6.96 -16.25 -15.25
C GLU A 100 7.88 -16.63 -14.07
N ASN A 101 8.29 -17.89 -13.97
CA ASN A 101 8.97 -18.48 -12.80
C ASN A 101 10.30 -17.78 -12.40
N ASP A 102 10.36 -17.36 -11.12
CA ASP A 102 11.46 -17.06 -10.16
C ASP A 102 12.83 -16.57 -10.68
N SER A 103 13.47 -15.52 -10.13
CA SER A 103 13.37 -14.88 -8.81
C SER A 103 14.19 -13.57 -8.83
N GLU A 104 13.56 -12.40 -8.90
CA GLU A 104 14.06 -11.07 -8.48
C GLU A 104 13.05 -9.99 -8.91
N GLU A 105 12.82 -8.99 -8.06
CA GLU A 105 11.90 -7.89 -8.37
C GLU A 105 12.63 -6.84 -9.21
N SER A 106 12.10 -6.52 -10.39
CA SER A 106 12.68 -5.44 -11.20
C SER A 106 12.41 -4.09 -10.54
N GLN A 107 13.31 -3.11 -10.73
CA GLN A 107 13.09 -1.73 -10.28
C GLN A 107 11.74 -1.16 -10.77
N LYS A 108 11.30 -1.58 -11.97
CA LYS A 108 10.01 -1.20 -12.55
C LYS A 108 8.84 -1.80 -11.75
N SER A 109 8.92 -3.08 -11.40
CA SER A 109 7.91 -3.77 -10.59
C SER A 109 7.77 -3.12 -9.20
N GLU A 110 8.88 -2.76 -8.55
CA GLU A 110 8.86 -2.05 -7.26
C GLU A 110 8.18 -0.68 -7.36
N ILE A 111 8.49 0.08 -8.41
CA ILE A 111 7.89 1.40 -8.65
C ILE A 111 6.38 1.28 -8.86
N ILE A 112 5.94 0.32 -9.69
CA ILE A 112 4.50 0.09 -9.92
C ILE A 112 3.82 -0.34 -8.63
N SER A 113 4.37 -1.32 -7.91
CA SER A 113 3.81 -1.79 -6.64
C SER A 113 3.64 -0.65 -5.62
N ARG A 114 4.65 0.22 -5.51
CA ARG A 114 4.57 1.40 -4.65
C ARG A 114 3.52 2.40 -5.12
N ALA A 115 3.41 2.61 -6.43
CA ALA A 115 2.39 3.48 -7.00
C ALA A 115 0.97 2.99 -6.67
N LEU A 116 0.74 1.68 -6.75
CA LEU A 116 -0.52 1.04 -6.41
C LEU A 116 -0.85 1.19 -4.92
N GLN A 117 0.14 1.02 -4.03
CA GLN A 117 -0.05 1.27 -2.59
C GLN A 117 -0.40 2.74 -2.32
N HIS A 118 0.30 3.70 -2.95
CA HIS A 118 0.00 5.12 -2.79
C HIS A 118 -1.39 5.50 -3.31
N LEU A 119 -1.88 4.84 -4.37
CA LEU A 119 -3.25 5.02 -4.84
C LEU A 119 -4.27 4.53 -3.82
N ILE A 120 -4.03 3.37 -3.20
CA ILE A 120 -4.89 2.89 -2.12
C ILE A 120 -4.86 3.88 -0.95
N ASP A 121 -3.68 4.31 -0.52
CA ASP A 121 -3.51 5.21 0.63
C ASP A 121 -4.21 6.55 0.41
N PHE A 122 -4.08 7.11 -0.79
CA PHE A 122 -4.81 8.32 -1.19
C PHE A 122 -6.33 8.12 -1.11
N ASN A 123 -6.86 7.00 -1.63
CA ASN A 123 -8.29 6.74 -1.61
C ASN A 123 -8.81 6.52 -0.19
N LEU A 124 -8.10 5.75 0.65
CA LEU A 124 -8.43 5.59 2.07
C LEU A 124 -8.46 6.95 2.78
N TYR A 125 -7.47 7.81 2.54
CA TYR A 125 -7.43 9.16 3.08
C TYR A 125 -8.67 9.99 2.68
N GLN A 126 -9.02 10.02 1.39
CA GLN A 126 -10.22 10.76 0.94
C GLN A 126 -11.51 10.18 1.56
N MET A 127 -11.65 8.86 1.60
CA MET A 127 -12.82 8.20 2.20
C MET A 127 -13.00 8.57 3.68
N ILE A 128 -11.92 8.68 4.46
CA ILE A 128 -12.00 9.15 5.85
C ILE A 128 -12.54 10.58 5.92
N LEU A 129 -12.07 11.47 5.05
CA LEU A 129 -12.46 12.88 5.06
C LEU A 129 -13.89 13.12 4.59
N ASP A 130 -14.40 12.24 3.74
CA ASP A 130 -15.73 12.32 3.15
C ASP A 130 -16.78 11.50 3.94
N ASP A 131 -16.38 10.77 4.99
CA ASP A 131 -17.26 9.95 5.83
C ASP A 131 -17.64 10.65 7.15
N PRO A 132 -18.83 11.29 7.24
CA PRO A 132 -19.30 11.95 8.45
C PRO A 132 -19.68 10.98 9.58
N SER A 133 -19.85 9.69 9.29
CA SER A 133 -20.18 8.68 10.31
C SER A 133 -18.94 8.17 11.06
N HIS A 134 -17.74 8.49 10.56
CA HIS A 134 -16.47 7.96 11.03
C HIS A 134 -16.33 6.43 10.94
N ALA A 135 -17.21 5.74 10.19
CA ALA A 135 -17.15 4.29 10.02
C ALA A 135 -15.84 3.86 9.34
N THR A 136 -15.45 4.55 8.27
CA THR A 136 -14.19 4.32 7.55
C THR A 136 -12.99 4.49 8.45
N PHE A 137 -12.98 5.56 9.25
CA PHE A 137 -11.91 5.82 10.21
C PHE A 137 -11.83 4.71 11.28
N ASN A 138 -12.97 4.23 11.77
CA ASN A 138 -13.01 3.15 12.75
C ASN A 138 -12.47 1.82 12.20
N ILE A 139 -12.79 1.47 10.94
CA ILE A 139 -12.25 0.26 10.28
C ILE A 139 -10.71 0.33 10.20
N LEU A 140 -10.13 1.47 9.80
CA LEU A 140 -8.67 1.62 9.78
C LEU A 140 -8.08 1.50 11.18
N ARG A 141 -8.72 2.11 12.19
CA ARG A 141 -8.26 2.04 13.58
C ARG A 141 -8.29 0.61 14.11
N GLU A 142 -9.34 -0.15 13.84
CA GLU A 142 -9.45 -1.57 14.20
C GLU A 142 -8.39 -2.42 13.48
N THR A 143 -8.12 -2.11 12.21
CA THR A 143 -7.06 -2.75 11.43
C THR A 143 -5.68 -2.48 12.05
N LEU A 144 -5.39 -1.23 12.43
CA LEU A 144 -4.16 -0.85 13.12
C LEU A 144 -4.00 -1.60 14.45
N PHE A 145 -5.05 -1.69 15.26
CA PHE A 145 -5.01 -2.48 16.51
C PHE A 145 -4.75 -3.96 16.26
N THR A 146 -5.32 -4.52 15.20
CA THR A 146 -5.09 -5.93 14.84
C THR A 146 -3.63 -6.17 14.45
N ILE A 147 -3.02 -5.25 13.69
CA ILE A 147 -1.60 -5.34 13.31
C ILE A 147 -0.70 -5.15 14.54
N GLU A 148 -1.01 -4.21 15.42
CA GLU A 148 -0.28 -3.99 16.66
C GLU A 148 -0.30 -5.24 17.55
N ASP A 149 -1.47 -5.83 17.76
CA ASP A 149 -1.62 -7.07 18.53
C ASP A 149 -0.83 -8.24 17.91
N TYR A 150 -0.87 -8.37 16.57
CA TYR A 150 -0.06 -9.35 15.85
C TYR A 150 1.44 -9.17 16.11
N CYS A 151 1.96 -7.94 16.01
CA CYS A 151 3.36 -7.63 16.31
C CYS A 151 3.72 -8.02 17.75
N LEU A 152 2.88 -7.67 18.73
CA LEU A 152 3.10 -8.02 20.14
C LEU A 152 3.14 -9.54 20.37
N GLN A 153 2.27 -10.29 19.69
CA GLN A 153 2.25 -11.76 19.77
C GLN A 153 3.55 -12.37 19.19
N ILE A 154 4.06 -11.84 18.07
CA ILE A 154 5.33 -12.28 17.51
C ILE A 154 6.49 -11.94 18.44
N GLU A 155 6.56 -10.71 18.94
CA GLU A 155 7.59 -10.26 19.88
C GLU A 155 7.67 -11.15 21.12
N HIS A 156 6.50 -11.48 21.69
CA HIS A 156 6.40 -12.41 22.81
C HIS A 156 6.91 -13.81 22.42
N THR A 157 6.55 -14.30 21.23
CA THR A 157 7.02 -15.59 20.71
C THR A 157 8.54 -15.63 20.51
N ILE A 158 9.12 -14.56 19.96
CA ILE A 158 10.58 -14.39 19.84
C ILE A 158 11.23 -14.42 21.22
N SER A 159 10.68 -13.69 22.18
CA SER A 159 11.19 -13.58 23.54
C SER A 159 11.17 -14.92 24.29
N LEU A 160 10.12 -15.73 24.13
CA LEU A 160 10.03 -17.07 24.71
C LEU A 160 11.07 -18.05 24.14
N ARG A 161 11.50 -17.84 22.88
CA ARG A 161 12.47 -18.71 22.20
C ARG A 161 13.92 -18.35 22.54
N ALA A 162 14.20 -17.10 22.90
CA ALA A 162 15.55 -16.63 23.20
C ALA A 162 16.30 -17.38 24.32
N PRO A 163 15.69 -17.79 25.45
CA PRO A 163 16.37 -18.55 26.50
C PRO A 163 16.70 -20.01 26.13
N ALA A 164 16.03 -20.57 25.12
CA ALA A 164 16.17 -21.97 24.71
C ALA A 164 17.34 -22.20 23.71
N GLN A 165 17.92 -21.13 23.14
CA GLN A 165 18.90 -21.20 22.04
C GLN A 165 20.36 -21.00 22.51
N LYS A 166 20.83 -21.81 23.46
CA LYS A 166 22.26 -21.83 23.86
C LYS A 166 23.20 -22.58 22.90
N SER A 167 22.70 -23.17 21.81
CA SER A 167 23.53 -23.89 20.82
C SER A 167 23.41 -23.28 19.43
N SER A 168 24.57 -22.93 18.84
CA SER A 168 24.74 -22.17 17.60
C SER A 168 24.38 -22.95 16.32
N LYS A 169 23.10 -23.07 16.03
CA LYS A 169 22.61 -23.18 14.64
C LYS A 169 21.48 -22.19 14.48
N GLU A 170 21.57 -21.36 13.44
CA GLU A 170 20.56 -20.39 13.03
C GLU A 170 19.17 -21.05 13.07
N ASP A 171 18.36 -20.67 14.05
CA ASP A 171 16.96 -21.05 14.07
C ASP A 171 16.28 -20.25 12.95
N GLU A 172 16.17 -20.85 11.77
CA GLU A 172 15.54 -20.26 10.59
C GLU A 172 14.13 -19.71 10.92
N LEU A 173 13.42 -20.35 11.85
CA LEU A 173 12.11 -19.87 12.29
C LEU A 173 12.24 -18.60 13.14
N GLN A 174 13.28 -18.46 13.97
CA GLN A 174 13.55 -17.21 14.70
C GLN A 174 13.88 -16.05 13.75
N LEU A 175 14.70 -16.29 12.73
CA LEU A 175 15.02 -15.27 11.72
C LEU A 175 13.75 -14.84 10.96
N LYS A 176 12.93 -15.79 10.51
CA LYS A 176 11.64 -15.51 9.85
C LYS A 176 10.70 -14.70 10.74
N LEU A 177 10.60 -15.02 12.03
CA LEU A 177 9.76 -14.26 12.96
C LEU A 177 10.26 -12.81 13.13
N ILE A 178 11.59 -12.61 13.21
CA ILE A 178 12.17 -11.26 13.31
C ILE A 178 11.93 -10.45 12.02
N GLU A 179 12.05 -11.08 10.85
CA GLU A 179 11.79 -10.43 9.57
C GLU A 179 10.30 -10.07 9.41
N ASP A 180 9.41 -10.99 9.78
CA ASP A 180 7.96 -10.77 9.71
C ASP A 180 7.50 -9.67 10.68
N GLU A 181 8.04 -9.63 11.90
CA GLU A 181 7.77 -8.55 12.86
C GLU A 181 8.17 -7.18 12.31
N LYS A 182 9.39 -7.06 11.76
CA LYS A 182 9.88 -5.81 11.19
C LYS A 182 9.04 -5.36 10.00
N MET A 183 8.66 -6.31 9.15
CA MET A 183 7.80 -6.06 8.00
C MET A 183 6.43 -5.56 8.45
N MET A 184 5.79 -6.22 9.41
CA MET A 184 4.46 -5.82 9.88
C MET A 184 4.48 -4.52 10.69
N ARG A 185 5.54 -4.22 11.44
CA ARG A 185 5.72 -2.89 12.05
C ARG A 185 5.81 -1.78 11.02
N ARG A 186 6.60 -2.00 9.97
CA ARG A 186 6.70 -1.01 8.89
C ARG A 186 5.35 -0.82 8.20
N TYR A 187 4.61 -1.90 7.96
CA TYR A 187 3.25 -1.83 7.42
C TYR A 187 2.32 -1.02 8.33
N TYR A 188 2.40 -1.21 9.65
CA TYR A 188 1.67 -0.43 10.65
C TYR A 188 2.01 1.06 10.53
N ASP A 189 3.30 1.43 10.53
CA ASP A 189 3.74 2.83 10.46
C ASP A 189 3.22 3.53 9.20
N GLU A 190 3.31 2.85 8.05
CA GLU A 190 2.83 3.36 6.76
C GLU A 190 1.29 3.54 6.76
N LEU A 191 0.54 2.60 7.35
CA LEU A 191 -0.92 2.70 7.44
C LEU A 191 -1.36 3.76 8.47
N HIS A 192 -0.64 3.88 9.58
CA HIS A 192 -0.90 4.85 10.65
C HIS A 192 -0.77 6.29 10.13
N LEU A 193 0.20 6.54 9.24
CA LEU A 193 0.38 7.84 8.58
C LEU A 193 -0.91 8.36 7.91
N ILE A 194 -1.72 7.47 7.31
CA ILE A 194 -3.00 7.83 6.69
C ILE A 194 -3.94 8.43 7.75
N THR A 195 -4.07 7.74 8.89
CA THR A 195 -4.95 8.16 9.98
C THR A 195 -4.49 9.45 10.64
N ASP A 196 -3.19 9.62 10.86
CA ASP A 196 -2.62 10.84 11.44
C ASP A 196 -2.88 12.07 10.56
N LEU A 197 -2.66 11.91 9.25
CA LEU A 197 -2.93 12.97 8.28
C LEU A 197 -4.42 13.30 8.21
N ALA A 198 -5.28 12.29 8.26
CA ALA A 198 -6.73 12.48 8.23
C ALA A 198 -7.23 13.19 9.51
N ILE A 199 -6.79 12.77 10.70
CA ILE A 199 -7.10 13.44 11.97
C ILE A 199 -6.67 14.90 11.93
N LYS A 200 -5.45 15.18 11.45
CA LYS A 200 -4.92 16.54 11.36
C LYS A 200 -5.79 17.42 10.45
N GLU A 201 -6.31 16.87 9.36
CA GLU A 201 -7.16 17.62 8.44
C GLU A 201 -8.59 17.79 8.98
N LEU A 202 -9.18 16.75 9.57
CA LEU A 202 -10.50 16.82 10.21
C LEU A 202 -10.53 17.90 11.31
N LYS A 203 -9.48 17.98 12.14
CA LYS A 203 -9.33 19.01 13.19
C LYS A 203 -9.26 20.44 12.66
N LYS A 204 -8.90 20.66 11.40
CA LYS A 204 -8.92 22.00 10.79
C LYS A 204 -10.29 22.36 10.22
N ARG A 205 -11.12 21.36 9.91
CA ARG A 205 -12.46 21.53 9.34
C ARG A 205 -13.51 21.73 10.43
N SER A 206 -13.26 21.21 11.63
CA SER A 206 -14.03 21.45 12.87
C SER A 206 -13.73 22.82 13.47
#